data_AF-A0A0L8L3J8-F1
#
_entry.id   AF-A0A0L8L3J8-F1
#
_cell.length_a   1.000
_cell.length_b   1.000
_cell.length_c   1.000
_cell.angle_alpha   90.00
_cell.angle_beta   90.00
_cell.angle_gamma   90.00
#
_symmetry.space_group_name_H-M   'P 1'
#
loop_
_entity.id
_entity.type
_entity.pdbx_description
1 polymer ?
#
loop_
_entity_poly.entity_id
_entity_poly.type
_entity_poly.pdbx_seq_one_letter_code
_entity_poly.pdbx_strand_id
1 'polypeptide(L)'
;MTNLNTVVTWVDARERLPRSGTPVAAAITGRYPADSVAESDATLGEEFWLVRPMYFTTRHWSEDGAEHRDCFVDFDGIVRLPYGLASAETVTHWAELPTLPGAMTHVVLGKDVKTALQDAWGLPPIS
;
A
#
# COMPACT_ATOMS: atom_id res chain seq x y z
N MET A 1 1.82 -29.00 -18.52
CA MET A 1 2.29 -27.72 -17.94
C MET A 1 1.20 -27.20 -17.02
N THR A 2 1.49 -26.97 -15.75
CA THR A 2 0.54 -26.38 -14.81
C THR A 2 0.36 -24.90 -15.16
N ASN A 3 -0.88 -24.46 -15.37
CA ASN A 3 -1.17 -23.03 -15.56
C ASN A 3 -0.96 -22.32 -14.21
N LEU A 4 0.02 -21.43 -14.15
CA LEU A 4 0.43 -20.71 -12.93
C LEU A 4 -0.32 -19.37 -12.76
N ASN A 5 -1.34 -19.10 -13.57
CA ASN A 5 -2.09 -17.85 -13.47
C ASN A 5 -3.10 -17.92 -12.33
N THR A 6 -3.08 -16.90 -11.48
CA THR A 6 -4.08 -16.68 -10.44
C THR A 6 -4.96 -15.49 -10.82
N VAL A 7 -6.26 -15.60 -10.56
CA VAL A 7 -7.19 -14.49 -10.72
C VAL A 7 -7.24 -13.74 -9.39
N VAL A 8 -7.06 -12.42 -9.43
CA VAL A 8 -7.17 -11.55 -8.25
C VAL A 8 -8.37 -10.63 -8.40
N THR A 9 -9.05 -10.37 -7.28
CA THR A 9 -10.18 -9.44 -7.24
C THR A 9 -9.68 -8.08 -6.78
N TRP A 10 -9.89 -7.06 -7.62
CA TRP A 10 -9.65 -5.68 -7.27
C TRP A 10 -10.88 -5.08 -6.60
N VAL A 11 -10.65 -4.32 -5.54
CA VAL A 11 -11.67 -3.74 -4.66
C VAL A 11 -11.45 -2.25 -4.60
N ASP A 12 -12.48 -1.44 -4.86
CA ASP A 12 -12.39 0.01 -4.69
C ASP A 12 -12.11 0.34 -3.21
N ALA A 13 -11.07 1.13 -2.97
CA ALA A 13 -10.61 1.47 -1.62
C ALA A 13 -11.64 2.30 -0.83
N ARG A 14 -12.61 2.92 -1.50
CA ARG A 14 -13.72 3.67 -0.88
C ARG A 14 -14.87 2.76 -0.48
N GLU A 15 -15.04 1.63 -1.17
CA GLU A 15 -16.11 0.68 -0.89
C GLU A 15 -15.76 -0.24 0.27
N ARG A 16 -14.49 -0.69 0.32
CA ARG A 16 -14.02 -1.59 1.36
C ARG A 16 -12.53 -1.48 1.55
N LEU A 17 -12.10 -1.47 2.81
CA LEU A 17 -10.69 -1.48 3.19
C LEU A 17 -10.21 -2.90 3.57
N PRO A 18 -8.90 -3.19 3.43
CA PRO A 18 -8.31 -4.43 3.94
C PRO A 18 -8.35 -4.50 5.47
N ARG A 19 -7.93 -5.64 6.03
CA ARG A 19 -7.67 -5.73 7.47
C ARG A 19 -6.31 -5.11 7.79
N SER A 20 -6.17 -4.59 9.01
CA SER A 20 -4.89 -4.04 9.46
C SER A 20 -3.80 -5.11 9.41
N GLY A 21 -2.63 -4.76 8.88
CA GLY A 21 -1.50 -5.65 8.62
C GLY A 21 -1.61 -6.49 7.34
N THR A 22 -2.71 -6.39 6.58
CA THR A 22 -2.84 -7.16 5.33
C THR A 22 -1.93 -6.59 4.24
N PRO A 23 -1.04 -7.41 3.65
CA PRO A 23 -0.28 -7.01 2.47
C PRO A 23 -1.19 -7.05 1.23
N VAL A 24 -1.11 -6.01 0.41
CA VAL A 24 -1.95 -5.81 -0.77
C VAL A 24 -1.13 -5.37 -1.96
N ALA A 25 -1.63 -5.65 -3.16
CA ALA A 25 -1.29 -4.86 -4.34
C ALA A 25 -2.21 -3.65 -4.36
N ALA A 26 -1.67 -2.44 -4.30
CA ALA A 26 -2.43 -1.19 -4.32
C ALA A 26 -2.25 -0.49 -5.67
N ALA A 27 -3.36 -0.15 -6.32
CA ALA A 27 -3.40 0.69 -7.51
C ALA A 27 -3.43 2.16 -7.10
N ILE A 28 -2.36 2.88 -7.42
CA ILE A 28 -2.18 4.29 -7.08
C ILE A 28 -2.32 5.18 -8.31
N THR A 29 -2.85 6.37 -8.09
CA THR A 29 -2.85 7.45 -9.07
C THR A 29 -2.33 8.75 -8.45
N GLY A 30 -1.70 9.57 -9.27
CA GLY A 30 -1.12 10.85 -8.91
C GLY A 30 -0.64 11.59 -10.15
N ARG A 31 0.13 12.65 -9.96
CA ARG A 31 0.76 13.41 -11.04
C ARG A 31 2.25 13.53 -10.80
N TYR A 32 3.03 13.37 -11.87
CA TYR A 32 4.44 13.72 -11.84
C TYR A 32 4.60 15.24 -11.62
N PRO A 33 5.68 15.69 -10.96
CA PRO A 33 6.04 17.10 -10.95
C PRO A 33 6.12 17.63 -12.37
N ALA A 34 5.60 18.84 -12.63
CA ALA A 34 5.75 19.46 -13.93
C ALA A 34 7.24 19.72 -14.21
N ASP A 35 7.72 19.31 -15.38
CA ASP A 35 9.08 19.64 -15.81
C ASP A 35 9.20 21.15 -15.98
N SER A 36 10.04 21.76 -15.14
CA SER A 36 10.27 23.21 -15.07
C SER A 36 10.82 23.87 -16.35
N VAL A 37 10.95 23.14 -17.46
CA VAL A 37 11.63 23.56 -18.69
C VAL A 37 10.68 23.72 -19.90
N ALA A 38 9.39 23.39 -19.77
CA ALA A 38 8.43 23.57 -20.86
C ALA A 38 7.64 24.87 -20.71
N GLU A 39 7.91 25.82 -21.61
CA GLU A 39 7.15 27.06 -21.75
C GLU A 39 5.68 26.77 -22.11
N SER A 40 4.78 27.47 -21.41
CA SER A 40 3.38 27.71 -21.75
C SER A 40 2.44 26.49 -21.87
N ASP A 41 1.57 26.38 -20.86
CA ASP A 41 0.28 25.65 -20.82
C ASP A 41 0.24 24.21 -20.26
N ALA A 42 1.22 23.82 -19.43
CA ALA A 42 1.15 22.59 -18.64
C ALA A 42 1.20 22.89 -17.13
N THR A 43 0.12 23.47 -16.59
CA THR A 43 0.00 23.80 -15.15
C THR A 43 -0.20 22.58 -14.24
N LEU A 44 -0.40 21.39 -14.81
CA LEU A 44 -0.52 20.14 -14.08
C LEU A 44 0.32 19.07 -14.78
N GLY A 45 1.28 18.46 -14.07
CA GLY A 45 2.13 17.41 -14.63
C GLY A 45 1.34 16.16 -15.04
N GLU A 46 2.00 15.23 -15.76
CA GLU A 46 1.39 14.03 -16.34
C GLU A 46 0.78 13.12 -15.26
N GLU A 47 -0.44 12.62 -15.50
CA GLU A 47 -1.11 11.66 -14.63
C GLU A 47 -0.48 10.27 -14.78
N PHE A 48 -0.32 9.56 -13.67
CA PHE A 48 0.18 8.19 -13.69
C PHE A 48 -0.76 7.21 -13.00
N TRP A 49 -0.55 5.95 -13.34
CA TRP A 49 -1.16 4.79 -12.70
C TRP A 49 -0.07 3.75 -12.43
N LEU A 50 0.07 3.34 -11.17
CA LEU A 50 1.06 2.33 -10.76
C LEU A 50 0.41 1.30 -9.85
N VAL A 51 0.91 0.07 -9.89
CA VAL A 51 0.58 -0.96 -8.90
C VAL A 51 1.81 -1.21 -8.06
N ARG A 52 1.68 -1.05 -6.73
CA ARG A 52 2.79 -1.28 -5.79
C ARG A 52 2.35 -2.22 -4.66
N PRO A 53 3.26 -3.09 -4.17
CA PRO A 53 3.02 -3.83 -2.94
C PRO A 53 3.04 -2.85 -1.75
N MET A 54 2.02 -2.93 -0.90
CA MET A 54 1.87 -2.11 0.31
C MET A 54 1.26 -2.98 1.42
N TYR A 55 1.21 -2.47 2.64
CA TYR A 55 0.33 -3.02 3.67
C TYR A 55 -0.67 -1.96 4.11
N PHE A 56 -1.87 -2.39 4.49
CA PHE A 56 -2.88 -1.52 5.08
C PHE A 56 -2.77 -1.52 6.60
N THR A 57 -2.96 -0.36 7.23
CA THR A 57 -3.11 -0.25 8.68
C THR A 57 -4.17 0.78 9.06
N THR A 58 -4.94 0.47 10.09
CA THR A 58 -5.95 1.38 10.64
C THR A 58 -5.34 2.55 11.40
N ARG A 59 -4.10 2.41 11.88
CA ARG A 59 -3.35 3.45 12.58
C ARG A 59 -1.86 3.35 12.25
N HIS A 60 -1.28 4.45 11.79
CA HIS A 60 0.15 4.59 11.53
C HIS A 60 0.66 5.91 12.09
N TRP A 61 1.89 5.88 12.61
CA TRP A 61 2.60 7.08 13.03
C TRP A 61 3.80 7.24 12.11
N SER A 62 3.85 8.34 11.37
CA SER A 62 5.01 8.71 10.56
C SER A 62 6.17 9.19 11.45
N GLU A 63 7.37 9.27 10.87
CA GLU A 63 8.58 9.69 11.60
C GLU A 63 8.49 11.11 12.16
N ASP A 64 7.71 11.98 11.53
CA ASP A 64 7.42 13.34 12.00
C ASP A 64 6.39 13.39 13.14
N GLY A 65 5.87 12.23 13.55
CA GLY A 65 4.88 12.09 14.62
C GLY A 65 3.44 12.35 14.18
N ALA A 66 3.15 12.49 12.88
CA ALA A 66 1.78 12.61 12.41
C ALA A 66 1.04 11.26 12.51
N GLU A 67 -0.20 11.29 13.01
CA GLU A 67 -1.09 10.12 13.02
C GLU A 67 -1.84 10.03 11.69
N HIS A 68 -1.70 8.91 11.00
CA HIS A 68 -2.49 8.54 9.84
C HIS A 68 -3.46 7.41 10.20
N ARG A 69 -4.70 7.52 9.71
CA ARG A 69 -5.73 6.49 9.87
C ARG A 69 -6.10 5.90 8.53
N ASP A 70 -6.43 4.61 8.55
CA ASP A 70 -6.92 3.87 7.40
C ASP A 70 -6.06 4.10 6.14
N CYS A 71 -4.77 3.81 6.28
CA CYS A 71 -3.75 4.18 5.30
C CYS A 71 -3.00 2.97 4.75
N PHE A 72 -2.42 3.17 3.56
CA PHE A 72 -1.56 2.21 2.89
C PHE A 72 -0.12 2.69 2.98
N VAL A 73 0.77 1.81 3.41
CA VAL A 73 2.19 2.14 3.61
C VAL A 73 3.02 1.24 2.70
N ASP A 74 3.88 1.84 1.89
CA ASP A 74 4.81 1.10 1.03
C ASP A 74 6.10 0.72 1.79
N PHE A 75 6.98 -0.01 1.11
CA PHE A 75 8.26 -0.44 1.69
C PHE A 75 9.20 0.72 2.02
N ASP A 76 9.05 1.86 1.36
CA ASP A 76 9.85 3.07 1.59
C ASP A 76 9.27 3.92 2.74
N GLY A 77 8.19 3.46 3.39
CA GLY A 77 7.51 4.19 4.46
C GLY A 77 6.57 5.29 3.98
N ILE A 78 6.33 5.41 2.67
CA ILE A 78 5.44 6.44 2.13
C ILE A 78 3.98 6.05 2.40
N VAL A 79 3.29 6.91 3.13
CA VAL A 79 1.87 6.77 3.46
C VAL A 79 1.00 7.30 2.32
N ARG A 80 0.02 6.51 1.91
CA ARG A 80 -1.01 6.90 0.93
C ARG A 80 -2.39 6.64 1.48
N LEU A 81 -3.30 7.55 1.17
CA LEU A 81 -4.68 7.49 1.60
C LEU A 81 -5.59 6.96 0.48
N PRO A 82 -6.75 6.38 0.82
CA PRO A 82 -7.81 6.10 -0.15
C PRO A 82 -8.15 7.31 -1.04
N TYR A 83 -8.50 7.04 -2.29
CA TYR A 83 -8.92 8.04 -3.28
C TYR A 83 -10.10 8.87 -2.76
N GLY A 84 -10.03 10.19 -2.96
CA GLY A 84 -11.00 11.15 -2.44
C GLY A 84 -10.59 11.81 -1.11
N LEU A 85 -9.46 11.42 -0.53
CA LEU A 85 -8.82 12.12 0.58
C LEU A 85 -7.69 13.03 0.08
N ALA A 86 -7.31 14.02 0.90
CA ALA A 86 -6.26 14.97 0.56
C ALA A 86 -4.88 14.29 0.57
N SER A 87 -4.42 13.82 -0.59
CA SER A 87 -3.07 13.30 -0.82
C SER A 87 -2.66 13.56 -2.27
N ALA A 88 -1.36 13.83 -2.50
CA ALA A 88 -0.80 14.00 -3.84
C ALA A 88 -0.87 12.70 -4.67
N GLU A 89 -0.76 11.56 -3.98
CA GLU A 89 -0.92 10.23 -4.53
C GLU A 89 -1.95 9.46 -3.72
N THR A 90 -2.89 8.80 -4.37
CA THR A 90 -4.02 8.15 -3.70
C THR A 90 -4.22 6.72 -4.18
N VAL A 91 -4.71 5.86 -3.29
CA VAL A 91 -5.03 4.46 -3.59
C VAL A 91 -6.47 4.39 -4.07
N THR A 92 -6.67 3.95 -5.31
CA THR A 92 -8.01 3.81 -5.90
C THR A 92 -8.58 2.42 -5.65
N HIS A 93 -7.76 1.39 -5.83
CA HIS A 93 -8.15 0.00 -5.67
C HIS A 93 -7.05 -0.78 -4.99
N TRP A 94 -7.42 -1.90 -4.38
CA TRP A 94 -6.49 -2.87 -3.83
C TRP A 94 -6.91 -4.29 -4.15
N ALA A 95 -5.95 -5.20 -4.13
CA ALA A 95 -6.17 -6.64 -4.21
C ALA A 95 -5.31 -7.34 -3.16
N GLU A 96 -5.80 -8.42 -2.56
CA GLU A 96 -4.97 -9.30 -1.74
C GLU A 96 -3.85 -9.87 -2.61
N LEU A 97 -2.62 -9.91 -2.06
CA LEU A 97 -1.51 -10.52 -2.80
C LEU A 97 -1.80 -12.01 -3.01
N PRO A 98 -1.49 -12.57 -4.19
CA PRO A 98 -1.65 -14.00 -4.39
C PRO A 98 -0.69 -14.79 -3.49
N THR A 99 -1.14 -15.96 -3.03
CA THR A 99 -0.28 -16.92 -2.35
C THR A 99 0.62 -17.65 -3.35
N LEU A 100 1.68 -18.29 -2.84
CA LEU A 100 2.50 -19.17 -3.69
C LEU A 100 1.64 -20.29 -4.26
N PRO A 101 1.89 -20.74 -5.51
CA PRO A 101 1.15 -21.84 -6.12
C PRO A 101 1.11 -23.08 -5.21
N GLY A 102 -0.09 -23.56 -4.89
CA GLY A 102 -0.30 -24.71 -4.00
C GLY A 102 -0.28 -24.41 -2.49
N ALA A 103 -0.11 -23.15 -2.09
CA ALA A 103 -0.18 -22.70 -0.70
C ALA A 103 -1.41 -21.80 -0.46
N MET A 104 -1.97 -21.86 0.75
CA MET A 104 -3.03 -20.96 1.24
C MET A 104 -2.47 -19.90 2.21
N THR A 105 -1.16 -19.88 2.40
CA THR A 105 -0.47 -19.06 3.41
C THR A 105 0.41 -18.00 2.75
N HIS A 106 0.31 -16.77 3.22
CA HIS A 106 1.33 -15.75 3.01
C HIS A 106 2.50 -16.04 3.94
N VAL A 107 3.72 -16.07 3.40
CA VAL A 107 4.93 -16.29 4.20
C VAL A 107 5.73 -15.00 4.18
N VAL A 108 5.89 -14.38 5.35
CA VAL A 108 6.80 -13.24 5.56
C VAL A 108 8.06 -13.79 6.21
N LEU A 109 9.21 -13.68 5.53
CA LEU A 109 10.49 -14.23 5.97
C LEU A 109 11.49 -13.10 6.21
N GLY A 110 12.30 -13.24 7.25
CA GLY A 110 13.33 -12.26 7.60
C GLY A 110 13.68 -12.31 9.08
N LYS A 111 14.92 -11.96 9.42
CA LYS A 111 15.42 -11.98 10.80
C LYS A 111 14.60 -11.07 11.74
N ASP A 112 14.03 -10.00 11.20
CA ASP A 112 13.31 -8.98 11.96
C ASP A 112 11.78 -9.17 11.96
N VAL A 113 11.26 -10.21 11.28
CA VAL A 113 9.81 -10.43 11.11
C VAL A 113 9.11 -10.64 12.45
N LYS A 114 9.73 -11.36 13.37
CA LYS A 114 9.14 -11.61 14.69
C LYS A 114 8.92 -10.30 15.45
N THR A 115 9.92 -9.42 15.47
CA THR A 115 9.86 -8.11 16.14
C THR A 115 8.82 -7.22 15.47
N ALA A 116 8.86 -7.11 14.14
CA ALA A 116 7.90 -6.30 13.38
C ALA A 116 6.44 -6.75 13.60
N LEU A 117 6.21 -8.06 13.73
CA LEU A 117 4.88 -8.62 13.98
C LEU A 117 4.40 -8.34 15.42
N GLN A 118 5.31 -8.38 16.40
CA GLN A 118 5.01 -8.03 17.79
C GLN A 118 4.61 -6.56 17.92
N ASP A 119 5.37 -5.67 17.27
CA ASP A 119 5.10 -4.22 17.27
C ASP A 119 3.76 -3.91 16.61
N ALA A 120 3.47 -4.52 15.45
CA ALA A 120 2.21 -4.33 14.73
C ALA A 120 0.98 -4.83 15.50
N TRP A 121 1.13 -5.85 16.36
CA TRP A 121 0.06 -6.40 17.18
C TRP A 121 -0.03 -5.76 18.58
N GLY A 122 0.87 -4.85 18.93
CA GLY A 122 0.92 -4.24 20.26
C GLY A 122 1.18 -5.25 21.38
N LEU A 123 1.84 -6.38 21.07
CA LEU A 123 2.17 -7.39 22.06
C LEU A 123 3.46 -7.02 22.80
N PRO A 124 3.52 -7.15 24.13
CA PRO A 124 4.76 -6.94 24.85
C PRO A 124 5.82 -7.97 24.41
N PRO A 125 7.11 -7.59 24.42
CA PRO A 125 8.18 -8.49 24.02
C PRO A 125 8.22 -9.71 24.95
N ILE A 126 8.22 -10.91 24.36
CA ILE A 126 8.38 -12.15 25.11
C ILE A 126 9.88 -12.37 25.29
N SER A 127 10.32 -12.29 26.55
CA SER A 127 11.68 -12.61 27.02
C SER A 127 12.07 -14.05 26.74
#